data_AF-W0DGI6-F1
#
_entry.id   AF-W0DGI6-F1
#
_cell.length_a   1.000
_cell.length_b   1.000
_cell.length_c   1.000
_cell.angle_alpha   90.00
_cell.angle_beta   90.00
_cell.angle_gamma   90.00
#
_symmetry.space_group_name_H-M   'P 1'
#
loop_
_entity.id
_entity.type
_entity.pdbx_description
1 polymer ?
#
loop_
_entity_poly.entity_id
_entity_poly.type
_entity_poly.pdbx_seq_one_letter_code
_entity_poly.pdbx_strand_id
1 'polypeptide(L)'
;MDGGPPGRDPALNVLGQPLAPCSTGAPVTGYYRDGDCATGPDDLGRHVVCARVTAEFLEFSKHRGNDLSTPVPEFGFPGLKPGDRWCLCAARWKEALDAGAAPRVVLMATHRNALEIVELDDLKRHAIDLS
;
A
#
# COMPACT_ATOMS: atom_id res chain seq x y z
N MET A 1 -7.47 -17.11 -15.81
CA MET A 1 -6.66 -18.13 -15.10
C MET A 1 -5.83 -17.34 -14.12
N ASP A 2 -6.39 -17.04 -12.97
CA ASP A 2 -5.97 -15.89 -12.14
C ASP A 2 -5.10 -16.35 -10.96
N GLY A 3 -4.45 -17.50 -11.11
CA GLY A 3 -3.68 -18.16 -10.05
C GLY A 3 -2.33 -17.48 -9.87
N GLY A 4 -2.24 -16.63 -8.85
CA GLY A 4 -0.96 -16.22 -8.27
C GLY A 4 -0.18 -17.42 -7.71
N PRO A 5 1.09 -17.22 -7.31
CA PRO A 5 1.86 -18.29 -6.67
C PRO A 5 1.10 -18.86 -5.45
N PRO A 6 1.25 -20.17 -5.17
CA PRO A 6 0.48 -20.85 -4.13
C PRO A 6 0.60 -20.11 -2.79
N GLY A 7 -0.55 -19.80 -2.20
CA GLY A 7 -0.65 -19.07 -0.93
C GLY A 7 -1.04 -17.59 -1.05
N ARG A 8 -1.23 -17.06 -2.27
CA ARG A 8 -1.68 -15.67 -2.48
C ARG A 8 -3.07 -15.58 -3.09
N ASP A 9 -3.77 -14.50 -2.76
CA ASP A 9 -5.05 -14.15 -3.37
C ASP A 9 -4.87 -13.77 -4.86
N PRO A 10 -5.93 -13.82 -5.68
CA PRO A 10 -5.87 -13.38 -7.07
C PRO A 10 -5.36 -11.94 -7.18
N ALA A 11 -4.24 -11.74 -7.86
CA ALA A 11 -3.56 -10.45 -7.99
C ALA A 11 -4.30 -9.52 -8.97
N LEU A 12 -5.46 -9.03 -8.53
CA LEU A 12 -6.28 -8.04 -9.23
C LEU A 12 -6.26 -6.73 -8.46
N ASN A 13 -6.25 -5.62 -9.19
CA ASN A 13 -6.37 -4.29 -8.61
C ASN A 13 -7.83 -3.90 -8.34
N VAL A 14 -8.04 -2.76 -7.68
CA VAL A 14 -9.37 -2.22 -7.33
C VAL A 14 -10.27 -1.88 -8.53
N LEU A 15 -9.73 -1.91 -9.75
CA LEU A 15 -10.45 -1.72 -11.01
C LEU A 15 -10.79 -3.06 -11.70
N GLY A 16 -10.47 -4.19 -11.05
CA GLY A 16 -10.68 -5.54 -11.59
C GLY A 16 -9.70 -5.94 -12.71
N GLN A 17 -8.61 -5.19 -12.89
CA GLN A 17 -7.55 -5.50 -13.85
C GLN A 17 -6.38 -6.22 -13.16
N PRO A 18 -5.43 -6.84 -13.90
CA PRO A 18 -4.22 -7.39 -13.30
C PRO A 18 -3.47 -6.35 -12.44
N LEU A 19 -2.98 -6.79 -11.29
CA LEU A 19 -2.25 -5.93 -10.36
C LEU A 19 -0.91 -5.50 -10.97
N ALA A 20 -0.68 -4.20 -11.05
CA ALA A 20 0.61 -3.64 -11.46
C ALA A 20 1.59 -3.56 -10.27
N PRO A 21 2.90 -3.56 -10.53
CA PRO A 21 3.88 -3.36 -9.47
C PRO A 21 3.77 -2.00 -8.78
N CYS A 22 3.95 -2.00 -7.45
CA CYS A 22 3.95 -0.78 -6.66
C CYS A 22 5.35 -0.14 -6.64
N SER A 23 6.35 -0.86 -6.12
CA SER A 23 7.75 -0.42 -6.10
C SER A 23 8.71 -1.62 -6.08
N THR A 24 9.42 -1.82 -7.18
CA THR A 24 10.48 -2.83 -7.33
C THR A 24 11.90 -2.27 -7.15
N GLY A 25 12.01 -0.95 -6.88
CA GLY A 25 13.28 -0.22 -6.78
C GLY A 25 13.80 -0.11 -5.34
N ALA A 26 14.46 1.00 -5.02
CA ALA A 26 14.87 1.32 -3.65
C ALA A 26 13.86 2.33 -3.04
N PRO A 27 12.89 1.89 -2.21
CA PRO A 27 12.79 0.59 -1.56
C PRO A 27 11.88 -0.43 -2.28
N VAL A 28 12.20 -1.71 -2.15
CA VAL A 28 11.33 -2.82 -2.58
C VAL A 28 10.21 -2.97 -1.56
N THR A 29 8.97 -2.93 -2.04
CA THR A 29 7.78 -2.97 -1.17
C THR A 29 7.06 -4.32 -1.20
N GLY A 30 5.84 -4.37 -0.67
CA GLY A 30 5.00 -5.56 -0.57
C GLY A 30 5.27 -6.34 0.71
N TYR A 31 4.24 -7.00 1.25
CA TYR A 31 4.37 -7.88 2.40
C TYR A 31 5.42 -8.97 2.14
N TYR A 32 5.37 -9.57 0.95
CA TYR A 32 6.31 -10.61 0.50
C TYR A 32 7.64 -10.07 -0.07
N ARG A 33 7.87 -8.75 -0.05
CA ARG A 33 9.08 -8.08 -0.56
C ARG A 33 9.41 -8.38 -2.03
N ASP A 34 8.38 -8.45 -2.87
CA ASP A 34 8.48 -8.64 -4.32
C ASP A 34 8.09 -7.41 -5.14
N GLY A 35 7.71 -6.31 -4.47
CA GLY A 35 7.39 -5.03 -5.08
C GLY A 35 5.91 -4.80 -5.39
N ASP A 36 5.05 -5.80 -5.13
CA ASP A 36 3.62 -5.73 -5.41
C ASP A 36 2.81 -5.68 -4.10
N CYS A 37 1.62 -5.07 -4.14
CA CYS A 37 0.70 -5.06 -2.99
C CYS A 37 -0.19 -6.31 -2.96
N ALA A 38 0.35 -7.44 -3.42
CA ALA A 38 -0.31 -8.73 -3.32
C ALA A 38 -0.38 -9.19 -1.86
N THR A 39 -1.44 -9.90 -1.51
CA THR A 39 -1.72 -10.35 -0.14
C THR A 39 -2.11 -11.84 -0.13
N GLY A 40 -2.26 -12.39 1.07
CA GLY A 40 -2.65 -13.78 1.32
C GLY A 40 -3.05 -13.96 2.78
N PRO A 41 -3.36 -15.19 3.22
CA PRO A 41 -3.86 -15.48 4.57
C PRO A 41 -2.91 -15.10 5.72
N ASP A 42 -1.61 -15.00 5.44
CA ASP A 42 -0.52 -14.67 6.36
C ASP A 42 -0.33 -13.15 6.56
N ASP A 43 -0.76 -12.34 5.59
CA ASP A 43 -0.74 -10.88 5.69
C ASP A 43 -1.98 -10.35 6.43
N LEU A 44 -1.99 -10.52 7.76
CA LEU A 44 -3.05 -10.03 8.64
C LEU A 44 -3.21 -8.50 8.59
N GLY A 45 -2.14 -7.78 8.25
CA GLY A 45 -2.15 -6.32 8.12
C GLY A 45 -2.81 -5.82 6.84
N ARG A 46 -3.00 -6.70 5.85
CA ARG A 46 -3.52 -6.38 4.51
C ARG A 46 -2.77 -5.21 3.89
N HIS A 47 -1.51 -5.43 3.54
CA HIS A 47 -0.64 -4.46 2.87
C HIS A 47 -1.02 -4.32 1.38
N VAL A 48 -2.25 -3.84 1.13
CA VAL A 48 -2.91 -3.90 -0.17
C VAL A 48 -3.06 -2.54 -0.86
N VAL A 49 -2.71 -1.42 -0.20
CA VAL A 49 -2.83 -0.07 -0.77
C VAL A 49 -1.47 0.45 -1.22
N CYS A 50 -1.25 0.61 -2.53
CA CYS A 50 -0.04 1.24 -3.04
C CYS A 50 -0.17 2.76 -2.91
N ALA A 51 0.54 3.35 -1.95
CA ALA A 51 0.54 4.78 -1.70
C ALA A 51 1.89 5.41 -2.03
N ARG A 52 1.85 6.64 -2.55
CA ARG A 52 3.04 7.51 -2.63
C ARG A 52 3.08 8.37 -1.37
N VAL A 53 3.96 8.01 -0.44
CA VAL A 53 4.00 8.63 0.89
C VAL A 53 4.43 10.09 0.83
N THR A 54 3.93 10.89 1.77
CA THR A 54 4.25 12.31 1.93
C THR A 54 4.90 12.55 3.30
N ALA A 55 5.56 13.69 3.48
CA ALA A 55 6.12 14.05 4.79
C ALA A 55 5.03 14.12 5.88
N GLU A 56 3.88 14.71 5.55
CA GLU A 56 2.71 14.80 6.43
C GLU A 56 2.17 13.42 6.83
N PHE A 57 2.01 12.51 5.87
CA PHE A 57 1.57 11.14 6.16
C PHE A 57 2.58 10.39 7.04
N LEU A 58 3.88 10.51 6.77
CA LEU A 58 4.91 9.82 7.54
C LEU A 58 4.92 10.30 9.00
N GLU A 59 4.78 11.61 9.22
CA GLU A 59 4.68 12.19 10.55
C GLU A 59 3.40 11.75 11.27
N PHE A 60 2.25 11.81 10.58
CA PHE A 60 0.98 11.32 11.10
C PHE A 60 1.06 9.83 11.50
N SER A 61 1.58 8.99 10.59
CA SER A 61 1.70 7.55 10.79
C SER A 61 2.58 7.23 11.99
N LYS A 62 3.71 7.93 12.14
CA LYS A 62 4.59 7.83 13.30
C LYS A 62 3.88 8.18 14.61
N HIS A 63 3.12 9.27 14.63
CA HIS A 63 2.30 9.67 15.80
C HIS A 63 1.21 8.65 16.15
N ARG A 64 0.71 7.89 15.17
CA ARG A 64 -0.24 6.77 15.36
C ARG A 64 0.41 5.43 15.68
N GLY A 65 1.71 5.43 16.00
CA GLY A 65 2.47 4.24 16.39
C GLY A 65 2.87 3.35 15.22
N ASN A 66 2.84 3.86 13.99
CA ASN A 66 3.29 3.18 12.78
C ASN A 66 4.43 3.97 12.14
N ASP A 67 5.62 3.92 12.75
CA ASP A 67 6.80 4.63 12.25
C ASP A 67 7.34 3.96 10.97
N LEU A 68 7.04 4.58 9.82
CA LEU A 68 7.55 4.16 8.51
C LEU A 68 8.77 4.98 8.09
N SER A 69 9.28 5.89 8.92
CA SER A 69 10.36 6.80 8.59
C SER A 69 11.71 6.35 9.16
N THR A 70 11.71 5.75 10.35
CA THR A 70 12.92 5.22 10.98
C THR A 70 13.37 3.93 10.30
N PRO A 71 14.63 3.83 9.82
CA PRO A 71 15.16 2.57 9.30
C PRO A 71 15.19 1.49 10.39
N VAL A 72 14.87 0.24 10.01
CA VAL A 72 15.02 -0.94 10.86
C VAL A 72 15.84 -1.99 10.10
N PRO A 73 17.19 -1.91 10.15
CA PRO A 73 18.09 -2.75 9.37
C PRO A 73 17.91 -4.25 9.61
N GLU A 74 17.52 -4.65 10.82
CA GLU A 74 17.29 -6.04 11.22
C GLU A 74 16.16 -6.70 10.41
N PHE A 75 15.20 -5.90 9.90
CA PHE A 75 14.12 -6.34 9.03
C PHE A 75 14.32 -5.92 7.57
N GLY A 76 15.52 -5.41 7.22
CA GLY A 76 15.81 -4.90 5.88
C GLY A 76 14.92 -3.71 5.48
N PHE A 77 14.37 -2.97 6.44
CA PHE A 77 13.52 -1.82 6.19
C PHE A 77 14.34 -0.53 6.20
N PRO A 78 14.47 0.19 5.07
CA PRO A 78 15.38 1.33 4.97
C PRO A 78 14.82 2.64 5.56
N GLY A 79 13.55 2.65 6.00
CA GLY A 79 12.82 3.88 6.28
C GLY A 79 12.39 4.60 5.00
N LEU A 80 11.15 5.05 4.95
CA LEU A 80 10.56 5.72 3.79
C LEU A 80 10.84 7.22 3.81
N LYS A 81 10.91 7.79 2.61
CA LYS A 81 11.01 9.22 2.35
C LYS A 81 9.81 9.71 1.54
N PRO A 82 9.47 11.01 1.63
CA PRO A 82 8.42 11.58 0.79
C PRO A 82 8.69 11.30 -0.69
N GLY A 83 7.68 10.80 -1.40
CA GLY A 83 7.78 10.40 -2.80
C GLY A 83 7.98 8.89 -3.02
N ASP A 84 8.40 8.14 -2.01
CA ASP A 84 8.50 6.68 -2.10
C ASP A 84 7.11 6.06 -2.29
N ARG A 85 7.04 4.96 -3.03
CA ARG A 85 5.83 4.14 -3.11
C ARG A 85 5.94 2.95 -2.17
N TRP A 86 4.88 2.70 -1.42
CA TRP A 86 4.84 1.63 -0.44
C TRP A 86 3.45 1.02 -0.32
N CYS A 87 3.40 -0.30 -0.14
CA CYS A 87 2.20 -1.04 0.18
C CYS A 87 1.85 -0.84 1.66
N LEU A 88 0.82 -0.04 1.92
CA LEU A 88 0.30 0.23 3.24
C LEU A 88 -0.79 -0.76 3.61
N CYS A 89 -0.90 -1.05 4.91
CA CYS A 89 -2.09 -1.68 5.48
C CYS A 89 -3.34 -0.84 5.12
N ALA A 90 -4.38 -1.48 4.59
CA ALA A 90 -5.62 -0.76 4.22
C ALA A 90 -6.22 0.02 5.39
N ALA A 91 -6.20 -0.56 6.60
CA ALA A 91 -6.67 0.10 7.82
C ALA A 91 -5.84 1.36 8.18
N ARG A 92 -4.53 1.34 7.93
CA ARG A 92 -3.65 2.51 8.20
C ARG A 92 -3.85 3.61 7.17
N TRP A 93 -4.11 3.26 5.91
CA TRP A 93 -4.49 4.25 4.90
C TRP A 93 -5.85 4.87 5.23
N LYS A 94 -6.84 4.05 5.65
CA LYS A 94 -8.16 4.54 6.08
C LYS A 94 -8.09 5.46 7.30
N GLU A 95 -7.28 5.10 8.30
CA GLU A 95 -7.01 5.95 9.48
C GLU A 95 -6.45 7.33 9.06
N ALA A 96 -5.52 7.36 8.10
CA ALA A 96 -4.99 8.61 7.57
C ALA A 96 -6.04 9.40 6.78
N LEU A 97 -6.90 8.73 6.00
CA LEU A 97 -8.00 9.38 5.28
C LEU A 97 -8.96 10.09 6.25
N ASP A 98 -9.40 9.40 7.30
CA ASP A 98 -10.33 9.94 8.29
C ASP A 98 -9.75 11.13 9.06
N ALA A 99 -8.41 11.19 9.16
CA ALA A 99 -7.68 12.30 9.76
C ALA A 99 -7.31 13.42 8.77
N GLY A 100 -7.65 13.29 7.48
CA GLY A 100 -7.29 14.26 6.44
C GLY A 100 -5.82 14.22 6.01
N ALA A 101 -5.08 13.17 6.36
CA ALA A 101 -3.64 13.01 6.11
C ALA A 101 -3.34 11.85 5.13
N ALA A 102 -4.35 11.36 4.38
CA ALA A 102 -4.16 10.25 3.45
C ALA A 102 -3.16 10.59 2.34
N PRO A 103 -2.14 9.75 2.13
CA PRO A 103 -1.25 9.89 0.99
C PRO A 103 -1.99 9.49 -0.29
N ARG A 104 -1.55 10.05 -1.41
CA ARG A 104 -2.12 9.71 -2.72
C ARG A 104 -1.82 8.25 -3.10
N VAL A 105 -2.70 7.63 -3.87
CA VAL A 105 -2.66 6.21 -4.22
C VAL A 105 -2.43 5.96 -5.71
N VAL A 106 -1.92 4.78 -6.03
CA VAL A 106 -1.82 4.25 -7.40
C VAL A 106 -2.85 3.13 -7.52
N LEU A 107 -3.97 3.38 -8.21
CA LEU A 107 -5.08 2.44 -8.29
C LEU A 107 -4.68 1.15 -9.01
N MET A 108 -3.89 1.25 -10.09
CA MET A 108 -3.45 0.08 -10.84
C MET A 108 -2.60 -0.89 -10.02
N ALA A 109 -1.94 -0.38 -8.96
CA ALA A 109 -1.07 -1.14 -8.06
C ALA A 109 -1.70 -1.38 -6.67
N THR A 110 -2.96 -1.00 -6.47
CA THR A 110 -3.70 -1.22 -5.21
C THR A 110 -4.60 -2.44 -5.37
N HIS A 111 -4.39 -3.45 -4.53
CA HIS A 111 -5.05 -4.75 -4.64
C HIS A 111 -6.53 -4.67 -4.26
N ARG A 112 -7.38 -5.47 -4.91
CA ARG A 112 -8.84 -5.45 -4.76
C ARG A 112 -9.33 -5.61 -3.32
N ASN A 113 -8.61 -6.35 -2.48
CA ASN A 113 -8.97 -6.53 -1.07
C ASN A 113 -8.89 -5.22 -0.26
N ALA A 114 -8.28 -4.14 -0.79
CA ALA A 114 -8.39 -2.82 -0.19
C ALA A 114 -9.86 -2.39 -0.04
N LEU A 115 -10.73 -2.84 -0.96
CA LEU A 115 -12.16 -2.53 -0.98
C LEU A 115 -12.96 -3.20 0.14
N GLU A 116 -12.35 -4.09 0.92
CA GLU A 116 -12.98 -4.64 2.13
C GLU A 116 -12.96 -3.63 3.30
N ILE A 117 -12.11 -2.61 3.22
CA ILE A 117 -11.88 -1.62 4.30
C ILE A 117 -12.05 -0.17 3.81
N VAL A 118 -11.81 0.08 2.52
CA VAL A 118 -11.77 1.41 1.92
C VAL A 118 -12.73 1.51 0.74
N GLU A 119 -13.49 2.59 0.64
CA GLU A 119 -14.38 2.82 -0.50
C GLU A 119 -13.59 3.12 -1.78
N LEU A 120 -14.05 2.59 -2.92
CA LEU A 120 -13.41 2.84 -4.22
C LEU A 120 -13.35 4.33 -4.56
N ASP A 121 -14.39 5.09 -4.22
CA ASP A 121 -14.45 6.53 -4.49
C ASP A 121 -13.43 7.32 -3.67
N ASP A 122 -13.12 6.90 -2.45
CA ASP A 122 -12.04 7.48 -1.65
C ASP A 122 -10.68 7.29 -2.31
N LEU A 123 -10.42 6.07 -2.78
CA LEU A 123 -9.19 5.76 -3.53
C LEU A 123 -9.10 6.59 -4.81
N LYS A 124 -10.20 6.69 -5.58
CA LYS A 124 -10.24 7.48 -6.82
C LYS A 124 -9.97 8.97 -6.57
N ARG A 125 -10.53 9.55 -5.51
CA ARG A 125 -10.28 10.96 -5.14
C ARG A 125 -8.81 11.24 -4.80
N HIS A 126 -8.07 10.22 -4.37
CA HIS A 126 -6.66 10.31 -4.02
C HIS A 126 -5.72 9.72 -5.09
N ALA A 127 -6.25 9.32 -6.24
CA ALA A 127 -5.46 8.67 -7.29
C ALA A 127 -4.43 9.61 -7.92
N ILE A 128 -3.27 9.07 -8.27
CA ILE A 128 -2.25 9.73 -9.11
C ILE A 128 -2.34 9.28 -10.56
N ASP A 129 -2.91 8.10 -10.80
CA ASP A 129 -2.96 7.41 -12.09
C ASP A 129 -4.34 7.44 -12.76
N LEU A 130 -5.26 8.26 -12.24
CA LEU A 130 -6.45 8.70 -12.96
C LEU A 130 -6.22 10.14 -13.43
N SER A 131 -6.32 10.33 -14.74
CA SER A 131 -6.25 11.63 -15.43
C SER A 131 -7.62 12.14 -15.82
#